data_AF-W5VJM6-F1
#
_entry.id   AF-W5VJM6-F1
#
_cell.length_a   1.000
_cell.length_b   1.000
_cell.length_c   1.000
_cell.angle_alpha   90.00
_cell.angle_beta   90.00
_cell.angle_gamma   90.00
#
_symmetry.space_group_name_H-M   'P 1'
#
loop_
_entity.id
_entity.type
_entity.pdbx_description
1 polymer ?
#
loop_
_entity_poly.entity_id
_entity_poly.type
_entity_poly.pdbx_seq_one_letter_code
_entity_poly.pdbx_strand_id
1 'polypeptide(L)'
;LTCSLKRLSFRSITFTLLSSTRVEARPYFGSGRLFSSKSTKTMALSEEEAKKACVPPPIETEGFFFQQTMLRVKDPKKSLDFYSRVMGMTLLLKLDFPAMDFSLYFMGYENPADIPTDQKERVKFCFSRKATLELTHNYGTENDEKQSYHNGNSDPRGFGHIGIVV
;
A
#
# COMPACT_ATOMS: atom_id res chain seq x y z
N LEU A 1 -14.62 0.36 27.23
CA LEU A 1 -14.30 0.78 25.84
C LEU A 1 -13.03 0.10 25.26
N THR A 2 -12.50 -0.96 25.87
CA THR A 2 -11.22 -1.61 25.47
C THR A 2 -11.37 -2.98 24.79
N CYS A 3 -12.58 -3.41 24.43
CA CYS A 3 -12.84 -4.78 24.00
C CYS A 3 -13.67 -4.86 22.70
N SER A 4 -13.17 -4.34 21.57
CA SER A 4 -13.69 -4.71 20.24
C SER A 4 -12.84 -4.27 19.04
N LEU A 5 -11.52 -4.14 19.18
CA LEU A 5 -10.61 -3.93 18.03
C LEU A 5 -9.61 -5.08 17.84
N LYS A 6 -9.56 -6.06 18.74
CA LYS A 6 -8.64 -7.21 18.65
C LYS A 6 -9.00 -8.24 17.57
N ARG A 7 -10.11 -8.06 16.82
CA ARG A 7 -10.60 -9.06 15.85
C ARG A 7 -10.59 -8.61 14.39
N LEU A 8 -10.14 -7.39 14.07
CA LEU A 8 -9.68 -7.11 12.71
C LEU A 8 -8.24 -7.61 12.62
N SER A 9 -8.08 -8.87 12.21
CA SER A 9 -6.79 -9.38 11.76
C SER A 9 -6.42 -8.64 10.47
N PHE A 10 -5.80 -7.47 10.59
CA PHE A 10 -5.11 -6.85 9.47
C PHE A 10 -3.90 -7.71 9.14
N ARG A 11 -4.05 -8.60 8.16
CA ARG A 11 -2.89 -9.07 7.40
C ARG A 11 -2.46 -7.92 6.51
N SER A 12 -1.79 -6.92 7.07
CA SER A 12 -1.08 -5.92 6.29
C SER A 12 0.00 -6.66 5.51
N ILE A 13 -0.22 -6.83 4.21
CA ILE A 13 0.81 -7.32 3.30
C ILE A 13 1.73 -6.12 3.08
N THR A 14 2.67 -5.91 4.01
CA THR A 14 3.86 -5.13 3.70
C THR A 14 4.51 -5.82 2.50
N PHE A 15 4.59 -5.12 1.37
CA PHE A 15 5.22 -5.59 0.14
C PHE A 15 6.72 -5.77 0.37
N THR A 16 7.12 -6.82 1.09
CA THR A 16 8.48 -7.33 1.05
C THR A 16 8.53 -8.17 -0.22
N LEU A 17 9.11 -7.62 -1.29
CA LEU A 17 9.51 -8.41 -2.44
C LEU A 17 10.23 -9.65 -1.89
N LEU A 18 9.75 -10.85 -2.22
CA LEU A 18 10.53 -12.07 -2.03
C LEU A 18 11.75 -12.01 -2.96
N SER A 19 12.82 -11.33 -2.53
CA SER A 19 14.15 -11.55 -3.09
C SER A 19 14.69 -12.84 -2.46
N SER A 20 14.37 -13.97 -3.08
CA SER A 20 15.04 -15.23 -2.79
C SER A 20 16.52 -15.13 -3.16
N THR A 21 17.34 -15.83 -2.38
CA THR A 21 18.80 -16.05 -2.47
C THR A 21 19.70 -14.92 -1.93
N ARG A 22 20.13 -15.09 -0.67
CA ARG A 22 21.46 -14.64 -0.22
C ARG A 22 22.50 -15.50 -0.94
N VAL A 23 23.40 -14.87 -1.69
CA VAL A 23 24.67 -15.48 -2.09
C VAL A 23 25.73 -14.97 -1.13
N GLU A 24 26.35 -15.88 -0.37
CA GLU A 24 27.54 -15.59 0.41
C GLU A 24 28.72 -15.31 -0.52
N ALA A 25 29.48 -14.26 -0.22
CA ALA A 25 30.68 -13.88 -0.97
C ALA A 25 31.92 -14.02 -0.08
N ARG A 26 32.98 -14.67 -0.62
CA ARG A 26 34.42 -14.27 -0.64
C ARG A 26 35.36 -15.50 -0.79
N PRO A 27 36.63 -15.34 -1.20
CA PRO A 27 37.21 -14.42 -2.18
C PRO A 27 38.17 -15.09 -3.21
N TYR A 28 38.44 -14.33 -4.27
CA TYR A 28 39.45 -14.40 -5.34
C TYR A 28 40.69 -15.30 -5.23
N PHE A 29 41.03 -15.99 -6.34
CA PHE A 29 42.38 -16.04 -6.93
C PHE A 29 42.34 -16.40 -8.44
N GLY A 30 43.01 -15.59 -9.28
CA GLY A 30 43.80 -16.08 -10.42
C GLY A 30 43.22 -16.11 -11.85
N SER A 31 43.89 -15.36 -12.73
CA SER A 31 44.06 -15.55 -14.19
C SER A 31 42.94 -15.10 -15.13
N GLY A 32 43.29 -14.14 -15.99
CA GLY A 32 42.44 -13.54 -17.01
C GLY A 32 41.88 -14.53 -18.04
N ARG A 33 40.59 -14.35 -18.32
CA ARG A 33 39.91 -14.86 -19.51
C ARG A 33 38.87 -13.85 -19.94
N LEU A 34 39.07 -13.29 -21.12
CA LEU A 34 38.11 -12.45 -21.82
C LEU A 34 36.95 -13.35 -22.26
N PHE A 35 35.82 -13.34 -21.53
CA PHE A 35 34.57 -13.90 -22.03
C PHE A 35 33.42 -12.93 -21.80
N SER A 36 32.89 -12.50 -22.95
CA SER A 36 31.67 -11.73 -23.20
C SER A 36 30.61 -11.88 -22.12
N SER A 37 30.31 -10.77 -21.44
CA SER A 37 29.05 -10.56 -20.72
C SER A 37 27.89 -10.71 -21.72
N LYS A 38 27.36 -11.93 -21.86
CA LYS A 38 26.04 -12.10 -22.46
C LYS A 38 25.08 -11.52 -21.44
N SER A 39 24.69 -10.26 -21.65
CA SER A 39 23.45 -9.71 -21.10
C SER A 39 22.33 -10.64 -21.57
N THR A 40 21.97 -11.61 -20.74
CA THR A 40 20.75 -12.39 -20.92
C THR A 40 19.62 -11.41 -20.64
N LYS A 41 19.17 -10.75 -21.70
CA LYS A 41 17.96 -9.94 -21.69
C LYS A 41 16.82 -10.88 -21.30
N THR A 42 16.43 -10.86 -20.02
CA THR A 42 15.32 -11.67 -19.53
C THR A 42 14.08 -11.23 -20.32
N MET A 43 13.55 -12.14 -21.13
CA MET A 43 12.36 -11.88 -21.94
C MET A 43 11.12 -11.93 -21.05
N ALA A 44 10.07 -11.19 -21.44
CA ALA A 44 8.78 -11.26 -20.76
C ALA A 44 8.21 -12.69 -20.87
N LEU A 45 7.44 -13.12 -19.87
CA LEU A 45 6.69 -14.37 -19.93
C LEU A 45 5.70 -14.34 -21.09
N SER A 46 5.54 -15.47 -21.76
CA SER A 46 4.41 -15.69 -22.66
C SER A 46 3.09 -15.72 -21.89
N GLU A 47 1.98 -15.49 -22.58
CA GLU A 47 0.64 -15.55 -21.98
C GLU A 47 0.36 -16.92 -21.33
N GLU A 48 0.81 -18.00 -21.96
CA GLU A 48 0.63 -19.36 -21.44
C GLU A 48 1.48 -19.63 -20.20
N GLU A 49 2.70 -19.11 -20.13
CA GLU A 49 3.52 -19.19 -18.91
C GLU A 49 2.91 -18.38 -17.78
N ALA A 50 2.37 -17.19 -18.06
CA ALA A 50 1.69 -16.35 -17.07
C ALA A 50 0.45 -17.07 -16.50
N LYS A 51 -0.38 -17.69 -17.35
CA LYS A 51 -1.55 -18.47 -16.91
C LYS A 51 -1.15 -19.67 -16.05
N LYS A 52 -0.11 -20.41 -16.44
CA LYS A 52 0.40 -21.57 -15.68
C LYS A 52 0.98 -21.18 -14.32
N ALA A 53 1.49 -19.96 -14.17
CA ALA A 53 1.98 -19.45 -12.90
C ALA A 53 0.83 -19.15 -11.90
N CYS A 54 -0.41 -19.02 -12.36
CA CYS A 54 -1.57 -18.78 -11.52
C CYS A 54 -2.25 -20.10 -11.12
N VAL A 55 -2.42 -20.31 -9.82
CA VAL A 55 -3.20 -21.42 -9.27
C VAL A 55 -4.60 -20.92 -8.85
N PRO A 56 -5.65 -21.75 -8.91
CA PRO A 56 -6.96 -21.39 -8.40
C PRO A 56 -6.87 -20.97 -6.92
N PRO A 57 -7.67 -19.96 -6.49
CA PRO A 57 -7.67 -19.54 -5.10
C PRO A 57 -8.20 -20.68 -4.21
N PRO A 58 -7.56 -20.93 -3.05
CA PRO A 58 -8.03 -21.91 -2.09
C PRO A 58 -9.32 -21.43 -1.40
N ILE A 59 -10.18 -22.35 -0.97
CA ILE A 59 -11.52 -22.05 -0.42
C ILE A 59 -11.45 -21.14 0.82
N GLU A 60 -10.36 -21.20 1.58
CA GLU A 60 -10.13 -20.37 2.77
C GLU A 60 -9.96 -18.87 2.44
N THR A 61 -9.71 -18.54 1.18
CA THR A 61 -9.63 -17.14 0.71
C THR A 61 -10.93 -16.63 0.12
N GLU A 62 -11.99 -17.44 0.15
CA GLU A 62 -13.32 -17.03 -0.30
C GLU A 62 -13.80 -15.80 0.49
N GLY A 63 -14.31 -14.80 -0.22
CA GLY A 63 -14.77 -13.54 0.36
C GLY A 63 -13.65 -12.53 0.66
N PHE A 64 -12.37 -12.85 0.47
CA PHE A 64 -11.30 -11.85 0.55
C PHE A 64 -11.45 -10.84 -0.57
N PHE A 65 -11.15 -9.57 -0.27
CA PHE A 65 -11.11 -8.52 -1.28
C PHE A 65 -10.00 -7.53 -0.96
N PHE A 66 -9.51 -6.86 -2.00
CA PHE A 66 -8.52 -5.80 -1.85
C PHE A 66 -9.19 -4.55 -1.25
N GLN A 67 -9.06 -4.41 0.06
CA GLN A 67 -9.74 -3.37 0.83
C GLN A 67 -9.03 -2.02 0.67
N GLN A 68 -7.71 -1.97 0.82
CA GLN A 68 -7.00 -0.69 0.90
C GLN A 68 -5.59 -0.68 0.31
N THR A 69 -5.15 0.52 -0.08
CA THR A 69 -3.74 0.89 -0.24
C THR A 69 -3.40 1.97 0.77
N MET A 70 -2.29 1.83 1.50
CA MET A 70 -1.85 2.82 2.48
C MET A 70 -0.70 3.67 1.94
N LEU A 71 -0.84 5.00 2.04
CA LEU A 71 0.21 5.97 1.74
C LEU A 71 0.44 6.88 2.94
N ARG A 72 1.71 7.15 3.27
CA ARG A 72 2.03 8.16 4.27
C ARG A 72 1.94 9.55 3.66
N VAL A 73 1.32 10.48 4.39
CA VAL A 73 1.15 11.87 3.96
C VAL A 73 1.80 12.82 4.95
N LYS A 74 2.47 13.84 4.41
CA LYS A 74 3.17 14.86 5.22
C LYS A 74 2.18 15.83 5.87
N ASP A 75 1.30 16.39 5.05
CA ASP A 75 0.30 17.35 5.49
C ASP A 75 -1.09 16.81 5.10
N PRO A 76 -1.90 16.34 6.07
CA PRO A 76 -3.20 15.77 5.76
C PRO A 76 -4.16 16.80 5.18
N LYS A 77 -4.01 18.10 5.46
CA LYS A 77 -4.92 19.13 4.93
C LYS A 77 -4.77 19.23 3.41
N LYS A 78 -3.53 19.29 2.93
CA LYS A 78 -3.22 19.32 1.49
C LYS A 78 -3.67 18.04 0.80
N SER A 79 -3.41 16.89 1.43
CA SER A 79 -3.81 15.59 0.85
C SER A 79 -5.33 15.42 0.80
N LEU A 80 -6.05 15.78 1.87
CA LEU A 80 -7.51 15.69 1.90
C LEU A 80 -8.16 16.62 0.86
N ASP A 81 -7.68 17.86 0.73
CA ASP A 81 -8.13 18.78 -0.31
C ASP A 81 -7.88 18.21 -1.71
N PHE A 82 -6.68 17.69 -1.98
CA PHE A 82 -6.36 17.08 -3.27
C PHE A 82 -7.28 15.89 -3.58
N TYR A 83 -7.34 14.89 -2.69
CA TYR A 83 -8.10 13.67 -2.97
C TYR A 83 -9.62 13.92 -3.00
N SER A 84 -10.14 14.90 -2.25
CA SER A 84 -11.56 15.24 -2.29
C SER A 84 -11.92 16.17 -3.44
N ARG A 85 -11.36 17.39 -3.47
CA ARG A 85 -11.76 18.44 -4.42
C ARG A 85 -11.25 18.17 -5.84
N VAL A 86 -10.03 17.64 -5.98
CA VAL A 86 -9.43 17.41 -7.31
C VAL A 86 -9.78 16.02 -7.82
N MET A 87 -9.66 15.00 -6.98
CA MET A 87 -9.88 13.61 -7.39
C MET A 87 -11.31 13.10 -7.15
N GLY A 88 -12.17 13.84 -6.43
CA GLY A 88 -13.57 13.47 -6.23
C GLY A 88 -13.80 12.34 -5.21
N MET A 89 -12.83 12.03 -4.34
CA MET A 89 -12.99 11.01 -3.30
C MET A 89 -13.71 11.57 -2.07
N THR A 90 -14.41 10.69 -1.36
CA THR A 90 -15.11 10.99 -0.10
C THR A 90 -14.29 10.52 1.10
N LEU A 91 -14.24 11.32 2.17
CA LEU A 91 -13.66 10.90 3.46
C LEU A 91 -14.63 9.94 4.18
N LEU A 92 -14.26 8.67 4.23
CA LEU A 92 -15.07 7.60 4.81
C LEU A 92 -14.89 7.50 6.32
N LEU A 93 -13.67 7.60 6.81
CA LEU A 93 -13.36 7.41 8.23
C LEU A 93 -12.09 8.16 8.62
N LYS A 94 -12.11 8.78 9.80
CA LYS A 94 -10.92 9.30 10.48
C LYS A 94 -10.72 8.52 11.78
N LEU A 95 -9.50 8.06 12.02
CA LEU A 95 -9.10 7.42 13.28
C LEU A 95 -7.87 8.12 13.83
N ASP A 96 -7.86 8.39 15.14
CA ASP A 96 -6.76 9.03 15.83
C ASP A 96 -6.14 8.06 16.85
N PHE A 97 -4.82 8.02 16.89
CA PHE A 97 -4.06 7.21 17.83
C PHE A 97 -3.08 8.09 18.62
N PRO A 98 -3.56 8.89 19.59
CA PRO A 98 -2.70 9.85 20.30
C PRO A 98 -1.53 9.21 21.05
N ALA A 99 -1.68 7.98 21.54
CA ALA A 99 -0.59 7.27 22.22
C ALA A 99 0.56 6.85 21.29
N MET A 100 0.34 6.92 19.96
CA MET A 100 1.32 6.52 18.94
C MET A 100 1.63 7.67 17.96
N ASP A 101 1.11 8.87 18.21
CA ASP A 101 1.34 10.08 17.41
C ASP A 101 1.03 9.95 15.91
N PHE A 102 -0.10 9.31 15.56
CA PHE A 102 -0.59 9.30 14.18
C PHE A 102 -2.12 9.29 14.04
N SER A 103 -2.59 9.76 12.89
CA SER A 103 -3.98 9.65 12.41
C SER A 103 -4.04 8.87 11.10
N LEU A 104 -5.17 8.21 10.88
CA LEU A 104 -5.53 7.55 9.62
C LEU A 104 -6.74 8.24 9.00
N TYR A 105 -6.67 8.50 7.69
CA TYR A 105 -7.78 9.05 6.91
C TYR A 105 -8.10 8.12 5.76
N PHE A 106 -9.29 7.52 5.78
CA PHE A 106 -9.74 6.60 4.75
C PHE A 106 -10.56 7.33 3.70
N MET A 107 -10.07 7.34 2.47
CA MET A 107 -10.71 7.96 1.31
C MET A 107 -11.24 6.87 0.35
N GLY A 108 -12.35 7.14 -0.33
CA GLY A 108 -12.87 6.23 -1.36
C GLY A 108 -13.96 6.86 -2.23
N TYR A 109 -14.29 6.21 -3.34
CA TYR A 109 -15.38 6.62 -4.24
C TYR A 109 -16.72 6.04 -3.77
N GLU A 110 -17.25 6.59 -2.69
CA GLU A 110 -18.55 6.21 -2.13
C GLU A 110 -19.46 7.43 -2.05
N ASN A 111 -20.77 7.20 -2.11
CA ASN A 111 -21.77 8.24 -1.93
C ASN A 111 -21.79 8.70 -0.46
N PRO A 112 -21.60 10.00 -0.18
CA PRO A 112 -21.65 10.53 1.18
C PRO A 112 -22.94 10.21 1.94
N ALA A 113 -24.06 10.05 1.24
CA ALA A 113 -25.37 9.75 1.85
C ALA A 113 -25.44 8.34 2.45
N ASP A 114 -24.62 7.40 1.97
CA ASP A 114 -24.61 6.01 2.45
C ASP A 114 -23.72 5.83 3.69
N ILE A 115 -22.96 6.85 4.08
CA ILE A 115 -21.99 6.75 5.17
C ILE A 115 -22.71 6.90 6.51
N PRO A 116 -22.67 5.89 7.40
CA PRO A 116 -23.32 5.97 8.70
C PRO A 116 -22.79 7.13 9.56
N THR A 117 -23.68 7.69 10.40
CA THR A 117 -23.36 8.72 11.39
C THR A 117 -22.82 8.12 12.69
N ASP A 118 -23.29 6.92 13.08
CA ASP A 118 -22.73 6.19 14.23
C ASP A 118 -21.30 5.75 13.95
N GLN A 119 -20.39 5.99 14.89
CA GLN A 119 -18.97 5.73 14.71
C GLN A 119 -18.66 4.24 14.50
N LYS A 120 -19.35 3.32 15.19
CA LYS A 120 -19.07 1.88 15.08
C LYS A 120 -19.55 1.36 13.73
N GLU A 121 -20.73 1.78 13.30
CA GLU A 121 -21.26 1.42 11.98
C GLU A 121 -20.44 2.05 10.86
N ARG A 122 -19.94 3.28 11.04
CA ARG A 122 -19.03 3.93 10.09
C ARG A 122 -17.70 3.18 9.93
N VAL A 123 -17.15 2.67 11.03
CA VAL A 123 -15.96 1.80 11.00
C VAL A 123 -16.24 0.52 10.20
N LYS A 124 -17.34 -0.19 10.49
CA LYS A 124 -17.72 -1.39 9.74
C LYS A 124 -17.95 -1.09 8.26
N PHE A 125 -18.64 0.00 7.96
CA PHE A 125 -18.90 0.47 6.60
C PHE A 125 -17.58 0.65 5.86
N CYS A 126 -16.67 1.48 6.39
CA CYS A 126 -15.38 1.79 5.78
C CYS A 126 -14.55 0.53 5.48
N PHE A 127 -14.38 -0.37 6.47
CA PHE A 127 -13.57 -1.59 6.28
C PHE A 127 -14.26 -2.68 5.44
N SER A 128 -15.52 -2.49 5.05
CA SER A 128 -16.20 -3.33 4.07
C SER A 128 -16.07 -2.82 2.62
N ARG A 129 -15.55 -1.61 2.41
CA ARG A 129 -15.40 -1.01 1.07
C ARG A 129 -14.15 -1.52 0.38
N LYS A 130 -14.26 -1.80 -0.91
CA LYS A 130 -13.14 -2.17 -1.78
C LYS A 130 -12.33 -0.93 -2.15
N ALA A 131 -11.04 -1.10 -2.41
CA ALA A 131 -10.17 -0.10 -3.03
C ALA A 131 -10.16 1.29 -2.34
N THR A 132 -10.19 1.33 -1.01
CA THR A 132 -10.00 2.58 -0.26
C THR A 132 -8.53 3.01 -0.25
N LEU A 133 -8.29 4.31 -0.10
CA LEU A 133 -6.97 4.88 0.13
C LEU A 133 -6.84 5.28 1.61
N GLU A 134 -5.98 4.57 2.33
CA GLU A 134 -5.61 4.90 3.71
C GLU A 134 -4.45 5.91 3.68
N LEU A 135 -4.69 7.13 4.16
CA LEU A 135 -3.67 8.15 4.32
C LEU A 135 -3.21 8.18 5.77
N THR A 136 -1.96 7.80 6.02
CA THR A 136 -1.36 7.82 7.35
C THR A 136 -0.59 9.12 7.57
N HIS A 137 -0.98 9.88 8.58
CA HIS A 137 -0.29 11.10 8.99
C HIS A 137 0.40 10.87 10.33
N ASN A 138 1.74 10.94 10.34
CA ASN A 138 2.51 10.99 11.58
C ASN A 138 2.60 12.45 12.05
N TYR A 139 2.27 12.69 13.32
CA TYR A 139 2.11 14.05 13.84
C TYR A 139 3.41 14.86 13.75
N GLY A 140 3.27 16.15 13.42
CA GLY A 140 4.38 17.09 13.33
C GLY A 140 5.15 17.04 12.00
N THR A 141 4.93 16.03 11.16
CA THR A 141 5.61 15.96 9.84
C THR A 141 5.27 17.13 8.94
N GLU A 142 4.10 17.75 9.08
CA GLU A 142 3.67 18.95 8.38
C GLU A 142 4.51 20.20 8.73
N ASN A 143 5.12 20.22 9.92
CA ASN A 143 5.89 21.37 10.43
C ASN A 143 7.40 21.20 10.26
N ASP A 144 7.89 20.01 9.90
CA ASP A 144 9.31 19.76 9.67
C ASP A 144 9.68 20.00 8.19
N GLU A 145 10.34 21.11 7.88
CA GLU A 145 10.75 21.45 6.50
C GLU A 145 11.68 20.41 5.84
N LYS A 146 12.43 19.63 6.62
CA LYS A 146 13.36 18.62 6.11
C LYS A 146 12.69 17.29 5.83
N GLN A 147 11.52 17.05 6.41
CA GLN A 147 10.81 15.80 6.25
C GLN A 147 10.11 15.75 4.88
N SER A 148 10.29 14.64 4.17
CA SER A 148 9.48 14.28 3.00
C SER A 148 9.35 12.76 2.92
N TYR A 149 8.31 12.27 2.26
CA TYR A 149 8.16 10.84 1.96
C TYR A 149 8.70 10.54 0.56
N HIS A 150 9.35 9.39 0.43
CA HIS A 150 9.84 8.88 -0.85
C HIS A 150 8.68 8.21 -1.61
N ASN A 151 8.56 8.48 -2.91
CA ASN A 151 7.44 8.03 -3.73
C ASN A 151 7.67 6.66 -4.40
N GLY A 152 8.83 6.04 -4.21
CA GLY A 152 9.22 4.73 -4.76
C GLY A 152 9.67 4.74 -6.23
N ASN A 153 9.63 5.89 -6.93
CA ASN A 153 9.93 5.98 -8.36
C ASN A 153 11.40 6.36 -8.68
N SER A 154 12.17 6.74 -7.68
CA SER A 154 13.64 6.88 -7.72
C SER A 154 14.29 5.84 -6.80
N ASP A 155 15.61 5.67 -6.87
CA ASP A 155 16.28 4.71 -5.98
C ASP A 155 16.16 5.14 -4.49
N PRO A 156 15.95 4.20 -3.54
CA PRO A 156 15.59 2.79 -3.76
C PRO A 156 14.14 2.65 -4.26
N ARG A 157 13.96 1.94 -5.39
CA ARG A 157 12.65 1.77 -6.04
C ARG A 157 11.77 0.73 -5.35
N GLY A 158 10.45 0.86 -5.48
CA GLY A 158 9.47 -0.06 -4.91
C GLY A 158 8.06 0.19 -5.43
N PHE A 159 7.21 0.81 -4.61
CA PHE A 159 5.89 1.26 -5.03
C PHE A 159 5.96 2.20 -6.24
N GLY A 160 5.03 2.07 -7.19
CA GLY A 160 4.95 2.90 -8.38
C GLY A 160 3.90 4.01 -8.24
N HIS A 161 2.63 3.64 -8.41
CA HIS A 161 1.50 4.58 -8.38
C HIS A 161 0.19 3.86 -8.06
N ILE A 162 -0.83 4.66 -7.70
CA ILE A 162 -2.23 4.27 -7.79
C ILE A 162 -2.82 4.76 -9.12
N GLY A 163 -3.76 4.01 -9.69
CA GLY A 163 -4.44 4.35 -10.94
C GLY A 163 -5.92 4.63 -10.71
N ILE A 164 -6.46 5.62 -11.43
CA ILE A 164 -7.89 5.95 -11.44
C ILE A 164 -8.36 5.92 -12.88
N VAL A 165 -9.45 5.21 -13.13
CA VAL A 165 -10.12 5.18 -14.44
C VAL A 165 -11.17 6.29 -14.51
N VAL A 166 -11.32 6.90 -15.69
CA VAL A 166 -12.26 8.01 -15.97
C VAL A 166 -13.14 7.69 -17.17
#